data_AF-A0A7T5JEV2-F1
#
_entry.id   AF-A0A7T5JEV2-F1
#
_cell.length_a   1.000
_cell.length_b   1.000
_cell.length_c   1.000
_cell.angle_alpha   90.00
_cell.angle_beta   90.00
_cell.angle_gamma   90.00
#
_symmetry.space_group_name_H-M   'P 1'
#
loop_
_entity.id
_entity.type
_entity.pdbx_description
1 polymer ?
#
loop_
_entity_poly.entity_id
_entity_poly.type
_entity_poly.pdbx_seq_one_letter_code
_entity_poly.pdbx_strand_id
1 'polypeptide(L)'
;MAMKNLNRNKNQAQPPQIQYHNWARQAEELESRRKQVDDLFKDLIQADEEIKNKKHELLQADEEIERQKQAVEQVHLQLTQADEEITRQKQAFEEASLKLKEQHHHNQQLLQRLKTAIQSRNSMRGRLGNIVRQHNRVLQQVNQLMDRYKTAMQNLKTTTEQLGKAYQKIHAVEAEYDQDMTEIARAYQDVSFEQRAQLPEQLRQILEKIEQDYTGIEQ
;
A
#
# COMPACT_ATOMS: atom_id res chain seq x y z
N MET A 1 108.87 62.61 -88.33
CA MET A 1 107.78 62.02 -89.12
C MET A 1 108.29 60.78 -89.83
N ALA A 2 107.78 59.60 -89.46
CA ALA A 2 107.76 58.42 -90.34
C ALA A 2 106.79 57.40 -89.73
N MET A 3 105.51 57.52 -90.09
CA MET A 3 104.58 56.41 -90.01
C MET A 3 105.11 55.29 -90.89
N LYS A 4 105.35 54.10 -90.34
CA LYS A 4 105.46 52.87 -91.13
C LYS A 4 104.33 51.93 -90.74
N ASN A 5 103.40 51.87 -91.68
CA ASN A 5 102.18 51.10 -91.68
C ASN A 5 102.45 49.59 -91.54
N LEU A 6 101.63 49.00 -90.66
CA LEU A 6 100.94 47.72 -90.79
C LEU A 6 101.74 46.53 -91.32
N ASN A 7 102.00 45.57 -90.42
CA ASN A 7 101.70 44.19 -90.77
C ASN A 7 101.13 43.45 -89.55
N ARG A 8 99.81 43.57 -89.38
CA ARG A 8 99.01 42.64 -88.58
C ARG A 8 98.98 41.30 -89.33
N ASN A 9 100.07 40.54 -89.26
CA ASN A 9 100.04 39.11 -89.55
C ASN A 9 100.81 38.37 -88.46
N LYS A 10 100.37 38.60 -87.21
CA LYS A 10 100.81 37.82 -86.06
C LYS A 10 100.23 36.41 -86.22
N ASN A 11 101.11 35.46 -86.55
CA ASN A 11 100.90 34.01 -86.41
C ASN A 11 99.51 33.53 -86.84
N GLN A 12 99.20 33.61 -88.14
CA GLN A 12 98.20 32.73 -88.70
C GLN A 12 98.72 31.30 -88.59
N ALA A 13 98.06 30.49 -87.76
CA ALA A 13 98.34 29.06 -87.64
C ALA A 13 98.32 28.42 -89.05
N GLN A 14 99.27 27.53 -89.32
CA GLN A 14 99.35 26.88 -90.63
C GLN A 14 98.10 26.01 -90.86
N PRO A 15 97.58 25.87 -92.09
CA PRO A 15 96.32 25.15 -92.37
C PRO A 15 96.17 23.75 -91.73
N PRO A 16 97.24 22.92 -91.62
CA PRO A 16 97.17 21.65 -90.91
C PRO A 16 96.96 21.80 -89.40
N GLN A 17 97.58 22.82 -88.77
CA GLN A 17 97.45 23.09 -87.33
C GLN A 17 96.03 23.54 -86.95
N ILE A 18 95.38 24.30 -87.84
CA ILE A 18 93.97 24.69 -87.70
C ILE A 18 93.06 23.45 -87.80
N GLN A 19 93.35 22.53 -88.74
CA GLN A 19 92.62 21.27 -88.87
C GLN A 19 92.78 20.36 -87.64
N TYR A 20 93.99 20.21 -87.10
CA TYR A 20 94.23 19.43 -85.88
C TYR A 20 93.54 20.05 -84.66
N HIS A 21 93.58 21.38 -84.50
CA HIS A 21 92.88 22.05 -83.40
C HIS A 21 91.35 21.92 -83.54
N ASN A 22 90.80 22.01 -84.75
CA ASN A 22 89.37 21.83 -84.98
C ASN A 22 88.94 20.37 -84.71
N TRP A 23 89.75 19.40 -85.12
CA TRP A 23 89.51 17.99 -84.85
C TRP A 23 89.60 17.66 -83.36
N ALA A 24 90.62 18.16 -82.66
CA ALA A 24 90.75 17.98 -81.21
C ALA A 24 89.56 18.59 -80.45
N ARG A 25 89.09 19.77 -80.85
CA ARG A 25 87.92 20.41 -80.26
C ARG A 25 86.63 19.61 -80.52
N GLN A 26 86.46 19.07 -81.72
CA GLN A 26 85.32 18.19 -82.03
C GLN A 26 85.38 16.87 -81.25
N ALA A 27 86.58 16.31 -81.05
CA ALA A 27 86.77 15.11 -80.23
C ALA A 27 86.42 15.37 -78.75
N GLU A 28 86.84 16.50 -78.18
CA GLU A 28 86.45 16.91 -76.83
C GLU A 28 84.94 17.14 -76.68
N GLU A 29 84.29 17.75 -77.69
CA GLU A 29 82.85 17.94 -77.68
C GLU A 29 82.09 16.60 -77.77
N LEU A 30 82.53 15.68 -78.62
CA LEU A 30 81.97 14.33 -78.71
C LEU A 30 82.17 13.53 -77.41
N GLU A 31 83.35 13.66 -76.78
CA GLU A 31 83.64 13.04 -75.48
C GLU A 31 82.73 13.58 -74.38
N SER A 32 82.53 14.91 -74.33
CA SER A 32 81.62 15.56 -73.39
C SER A 32 80.17 15.11 -73.59
N ARG A 33 79.70 15.05 -74.85
CA ARG A 33 78.37 14.54 -75.20
C ARG A 33 78.21 13.06 -74.84
N ARG A 34 79.23 12.23 -75.03
CA ARG A 34 79.19 10.81 -74.63
C ARG A 34 78.98 10.70 -73.12
N LYS A 35 79.76 11.43 -72.32
CA LYS A 35 79.60 11.46 -70.85
C LYS A 35 78.21 11.91 -70.44
N GLN A 36 77.67 12.95 -71.08
CA GLN A 36 76.31 13.43 -70.84
C GLN A 36 75.26 12.35 -71.14
N VAL A 37 75.42 11.59 -72.23
CA VAL A 37 74.52 10.46 -72.56
C VAL A 37 74.65 9.34 -71.52
N ASP A 38 75.86 9.00 -71.10
CA ASP A 38 76.09 7.97 -70.08
C ASP A 38 75.45 8.34 -68.74
N ASP A 39 75.53 9.62 -68.34
CA ASP A 39 74.91 10.11 -67.10
C ASP A 39 73.39 10.17 -67.21
N LEU A 40 72.83 10.65 -68.33
CA LEU A 40 71.39 10.59 -68.59
C LEU A 40 70.84 9.15 -68.58
N PHE A 41 71.63 8.18 -69.07
CA PHE A 41 71.23 6.78 -69.04
C PHE A 41 71.21 6.21 -67.62
N LYS A 42 72.15 6.61 -66.76
CA LYS A 42 72.12 6.25 -65.32
C LYS A 42 70.92 6.87 -64.62
N ASP A 43 70.64 8.15 -64.86
CA ASP A 43 69.48 8.84 -64.31
C ASP A 43 68.17 8.17 -64.76
N LEU A 44 68.10 7.73 -66.02
CA LEU A 44 66.95 7.00 -66.56
C LEU A 44 66.76 5.64 -65.86
N ILE A 45 67.84 4.88 -65.63
CA ILE A 45 67.77 3.60 -64.90
C ILE A 45 67.30 3.84 -63.46
N GLN A 46 67.82 4.88 -62.80
CA GLN A 46 67.41 5.22 -61.44
C GLN A 46 65.94 5.62 -61.38
N ALA A 47 65.48 6.46 -62.31
CA ALA A 47 64.08 6.86 -62.40
C ALA A 47 63.14 5.68 -62.66
N ASP A 48 63.55 4.70 -63.49
CA ASP A 48 62.77 3.48 -63.74
C ASP A 48 62.62 2.64 -62.47
N GLU A 49 63.69 2.51 -61.67
CA GLU A 49 63.64 1.78 -60.41
C GLU A 49 62.78 2.51 -59.36
N GLU A 50 62.86 3.84 -59.28
CA GLU A 50 61.98 4.66 -58.45
C GLU A 50 60.50 4.51 -58.85
N ILE A 51 60.20 4.46 -60.14
CA ILE A 51 58.83 4.24 -60.65
C ILE A 51 58.33 2.86 -60.24
N LYS A 52 59.16 1.81 -60.34
CA LYS A 52 58.78 0.46 -59.91
C LYS A 52 58.48 0.40 -58.41
N ASN A 53 59.32 1.02 -57.60
CA ASN A 53 59.13 1.07 -56.14
C ASN A 53 57.83 1.82 -55.79
N LYS A 54 57.62 3.01 -56.36
CA LYS A 54 56.38 3.78 -56.17
C LYS A 54 55.15 3.01 -56.62
N LYS A 55 55.23 2.24 -57.70
CA LYS A 55 54.12 1.39 -58.17
C LYS A 55 53.80 0.28 -57.16
N HIS A 56 54.82 -0.31 -56.53
CA HIS A 56 54.59 -1.32 -55.50
C HIS A 56 53.97 -0.72 -54.23
N GLU A 57 54.46 0.44 -53.78
CA GLU A 57 53.89 1.18 -52.65
C GLU A 57 52.42 1.57 -52.91
N LEU A 58 52.10 2.00 -54.13
CA LEU A 58 50.72 2.35 -54.51
C LEU A 58 49.80 1.14 -54.47
N LEU A 59 50.25 -0.03 -54.95
CA LEU A 59 49.49 -1.27 -54.87
C LEU A 59 49.21 -1.68 -53.41
N GLN A 60 50.21 -1.56 -52.53
CA GLN A 60 50.02 -1.84 -51.10
C GLN A 60 49.05 -0.86 -50.44
N ALA A 61 49.13 0.43 -50.80
CA ALA A 61 48.21 1.44 -50.30
C ALA A 61 46.76 1.16 -50.75
N ASP A 62 46.55 0.72 -52.00
CA ASP A 62 45.23 0.34 -52.51
C ASP A 62 44.64 -0.85 -51.73
N GLU A 63 45.44 -1.89 -51.46
CA GLU A 63 45.01 -3.04 -50.65
C GLU A 63 44.62 -2.62 -49.22
N GLU A 64 45.40 -1.74 -48.61
CA GLU A 64 45.13 -1.23 -47.26
C GLU A 64 43.87 -0.36 -47.22
N ILE A 65 43.63 0.48 -48.23
CA ILE A 65 42.39 1.27 -48.36
C ILE A 65 41.17 0.34 -48.44
N GLU A 66 41.23 -0.75 -49.21
CA GLU A 66 40.12 -1.70 -49.30
C GLU A 66 39.87 -2.44 -47.98
N ARG A 67 40.91 -2.82 -47.24
CA ARG A 67 40.76 -3.37 -45.89
C ARG A 67 40.10 -2.38 -44.93
N GLN A 68 40.52 -1.12 -44.98
CA GLN A 68 39.95 -0.06 -44.15
C GLN A 68 38.49 0.21 -44.49
N LYS A 69 38.11 0.21 -45.77
CA LYS A 69 36.70 0.32 -46.19
C LYS A 69 35.84 -0.79 -45.61
N GLN A 70 36.30 -2.04 -45.69
CA GLN A 70 35.57 -3.18 -45.12
C GLN A 70 35.44 -3.06 -43.59
N ALA A 71 36.49 -2.63 -42.91
CA ALA A 71 36.45 -2.40 -41.46
C ALA A 71 35.44 -1.30 -41.08
N VAL A 72 35.40 -0.19 -41.84
CA VAL A 72 34.43 0.89 -41.62
C VAL A 72 32.99 0.40 -41.84
N GLU A 73 32.75 -0.39 -42.88
CA GLU A 73 31.43 -0.95 -43.16
C GLU A 73 30.95 -1.89 -42.03
N GLN A 74 31.84 -2.73 -41.50
CA GLN A 74 31.54 -3.58 -40.36
C GLN A 74 31.22 -2.78 -39.09
N VAL A 75 32.01 -1.75 -38.80
CA VAL A 75 31.75 -0.86 -37.66
C VAL A 75 30.43 -0.12 -37.83
N HIS A 76 30.09 0.32 -39.05
CA HIS A 76 28.82 0.97 -39.32
C HIS A 76 27.64 0.04 -39.05
N LEU A 77 27.72 -1.22 -39.49
CA LEU A 77 26.68 -2.22 -39.23
C LEU A 77 26.51 -2.48 -37.72
N GLN A 78 27.62 -2.62 -36.99
CA GLN A 78 27.58 -2.80 -35.54
C GLN A 78 26.94 -1.58 -34.84
N LEU A 79 27.24 -0.37 -35.30
CA LEU A 79 26.65 0.85 -34.76
C LEU A 79 25.14 0.89 -34.99
N THR A 80 24.67 0.55 -36.20
CA THR A 80 23.22 0.48 -36.49
C THR A 80 22.52 -0.56 -35.61
N GLN A 81 23.11 -1.73 -35.41
CA GLN A 81 22.55 -2.75 -34.52
C GLN A 81 22.49 -2.29 -33.07
N ALA A 82 23.53 -1.60 -32.59
CA ALA A 82 23.56 -1.04 -31.25
C ALA A 82 22.49 0.05 -31.05
N ASP A 83 22.26 0.92 -32.05
CA ASP A 83 21.23 1.95 -32.00
C ASP A 83 19.81 1.38 -31.97
N GLU A 84 19.54 0.32 -32.73
CA GLU A 84 18.26 -0.40 -32.68
C GLU A 84 18.03 -1.03 -31.30
N GLU A 85 19.06 -1.67 -30.74
CA GLU A 85 18.98 -2.29 -29.41
C GLU A 85 18.76 -1.24 -28.30
N ILE A 86 19.47 -0.10 -28.36
CA ILE A 86 19.24 1.02 -27.43
C ILE A 86 17.79 1.51 -27.52
N THR A 87 17.23 1.58 -28.74
CA THR A 87 15.85 2.02 -28.95
C THR A 87 14.86 1.02 -28.33
N ARG A 88 15.07 -0.29 -28.52
CA ARG A 88 14.24 -1.34 -27.89
C ARG A 88 14.32 -1.29 -26.37
N GLN A 89 15.53 -1.14 -25.82
CA GLN A 89 15.72 -1.04 -24.37
C GLN A 89 15.04 0.19 -23.77
N LYS A 90 15.11 1.34 -24.47
CA LYS A 90 14.39 2.56 -24.05
C LYS A 90 12.88 2.34 -23.99
N GLN A 91 12.29 1.73 -25.02
CA GLN A 91 10.86 1.42 -25.05
C GLN A 91 10.47 0.46 -23.91
N ALA A 92 11.23 -0.63 -23.73
CA ALA A 92 10.98 -1.57 -22.65
C ALA A 92 11.10 -0.93 -21.25
N PHE A 93 12.06 -0.02 -21.08
CA PHE A 93 12.23 0.73 -19.83
C PHE A 93 11.06 1.68 -19.57
N GLU A 94 10.58 2.40 -20.59
CA GLU A 94 9.42 3.28 -20.47
C GLU A 94 8.15 2.51 -20.09
N GLU A 95 7.89 1.37 -20.74
CA GLU A 95 6.77 0.48 -20.39
C GLU A 95 6.87 -0.05 -18.96
N ALA A 96 8.05 -0.50 -18.54
CA ALA A 96 8.28 -0.98 -17.18
C ALA A 96 8.08 0.14 -16.15
N SER A 97 8.52 1.36 -16.45
CA SER A 97 8.34 2.55 -15.61
C SER A 97 6.87 2.91 -15.45
N LEU A 98 6.08 2.84 -16.53
CA LEU A 98 4.63 3.07 -16.47
C LEU A 98 3.93 2.02 -15.58
N LYS A 99 4.20 0.73 -15.80
CA LYS A 99 3.64 -0.36 -14.97
C LYS A 99 3.99 -0.18 -13.49
N LEU A 100 5.23 0.22 -13.19
CA LEU A 100 5.66 0.47 -11.82
C LEU A 100 4.90 1.63 -11.16
N LYS A 101 4.66 2.72 -11.91
CA LYS A 101 3.86 3.87 -11.43
C LYS A 101 2.42 3.47 -11.15
N GLU A 102 1.78 2.71 -12.04
CA GLU A 102 0.42 2.21 -11.85
C GLU A 102 0.32 1.30 -10.63
N GLN A 103 1.25 0.35 -10.49
CA GLN A 103 1.31 -0.54 -9.33
C GLN A 103 1.51 0.24 -8.02
N HIS A 104 2.37 1.27 -8.04
CA HIS A 104 2.57 2.13 -6.89
C HIS A 104 1.28 2.86 -6.50
N HIS A 105 0.57 3.43 -7.47
CA HIS A 105 -0.71 4.10 -7.23
C HIS A 105 -1.77 3.13 -6.68
N HIS A 106 -1.88 1.92 -7.25
CA HIS A 106 -2.78 0.89 -6.76
C HIS A 106 -2.49 0.49 -5.32
N ASN A 107 -1.22 0.28 -4.97
CA ASN A 107 -0.79 -0.05 -3.62
C ASN A 107 -1.12 1.08 -2.63
N GLN A 108 -0.90 2.35 -3.01
CA GLN A 108 -1.29 3.49 -2.17
C GLN A 108 -2.81 3.52 -1.91
N GLN A 109 -3.63 3.28 -2.93
CA GLN A 109 -5.09 3.21 -2.77
C GLN A 109 -5.51 2.06 -1.83
N LEU A 110 -4.90 0.88 -1.98
CA LEU A 110 -5.15 -0.26 -1.09
C LEU A 110 -4.78 0.06 0.37
N LEU A 111 -3.63 0.69 0.59
CA LEU A 111 -3.21 1.12 1.92
C LEU A 111 -4.20 2.09 2.56
N GLN A 112 -4.72 3.06 1.80
CA GLN A 112 -5.74 3.98 2.30
C GLN A 112 -7.05 3.25 2.64
N ARG A 113 -7.50 2.33 1.78
CA ARG A 113 -8.69 1.51 2.06
C ARG A 113 -8.52 0.67 3.32
N LEU A 114 -7.36 0.04 3.51
CA LEU A 114 -7.03 -0.71 4.72
C LEU A 114 -7.04 0.16 5.97
N LYS A 115 -6.44 1.36 5.90
CA LYS A 115 -6.44 2.32 7.01
C LYS A 115 -7.86 2.71 7.43
N THR A 116 -8.72 3.04 6.47
CA THR A 116 -10.13 3.36 6.73
C THR A 116 -10.89 2.16 7.31
N ALA A 117 -10.65 0.95 6.81
CA ALA A 117 -11.27 -0.26 7.33
C ALA A 117 -10.87 -0.53 8.79
N ILE A 118 -9.59 -0.34 9.14
CA ILE A 118 -9.09 -0.47 10.53
C ILE A 118 -9.74 0.57 11.44
N GLN A 119 -9.83 1.83 10.99
CA GLN A 119 -10.48 2.90 11.76
C GLN A 119 -11.96 2.60 12.02
N SER A 120 -12.69 2.14 10.99
CA SER A 120 -14.08 1.70 11.12
C SER A 120 -14.24 0.55 12.11
N ARG A 121 -13.40 -0.50 11.99
CA ARG A 121 -13.39 -1.63 12.93
C ARG A 121 -13.17 -1.17 14.36
N ASN A 122 -12.22 -0.27 14.60
CA ASN A 122 -11.93 0.24 15.95
C ASN A 122 -13.10 1.02 16.53
N SER A 123 -13.78 1.85 15.71
CA SER A 123 -15.00 2.54 16.09
C SER A 123 -16.12 1.57 16.48
N MET A 124 -16.37 0.55 15.66
CA MET A 124 -17.35 -0.51 15.97
C MET A 124 -17.00 -1.25 17.25
N ARG A 125 -15.71 -1.59 17.45
CA ARG A 125 -15.23 -2.22 18.69
C ARG A 125 -15.54 -1.37 19.92
N GLY A 126 -15.33 -0.04 19.83
CA GLY A 126 -15.68 0.90 20.88
C GLY A 126 -17.19 0.91 21.18
N ARG A 127 -18.03 0.96 20.14
CA ARG A 127 -19.51 0.89 20.28
C ARG A 127 -19.96 -0.42 20.92
N LEU A 128 -19.44 -1.56 20.47
CA LEU A 128 -19.72 -2.87 21.05
C LEU A 128 -19.34 -2.92 22.54
N GLY A 129 -18.17 -2.40 22.90
CA GLY A 129 -17.76 -2.29 24.30
C GLY A 129 -18.72 -1.45 25.15
N ASN A 130 -19.30 -0.39 24.59
CA ASN A 130 -20.33 0.41 25.28
C ASN A 130 -21.63 -0.37 25.47
N ILE A 131 -22.10 -1.05 24.42
CA ILE A 131 -23.32 -1.88 24.46
C ILE A 131 -23.18 -2.99 25.50
N VAL A 132 -22.05 -3.70 25.51
CA VAL A 132 -21.79 -4.76 26.50
C VAL A 132 -21.81 -4.20 27.93
N ARG A 133 -21.20 -3.03 28.16
CA ARG A 133 -21.26 -2.38 29.48
C ARG A 133 -22.68 -1.99 29.89
N GLN A 134 -23.47 -1.45 28.97
CA GLN A 134 -24.87 -1.11 29.22
C GLN A 134 -25.71 -2.36 29.52
N HIS A 135 -25.56 -3.40 28.70
CA HIS A 135 -26.23 -4.69 28.89
C HIS A 135 -25.92 -5.28 30.27
N ASN A 136 -24.65 -5.28 30.68
CA ASN A 136 -24.26 -5.78 32.00
C ASN A 136 -24.89 -4.98 33.15
N ARG A 137 -25.03 -3.64 33.00
CA ARG A 137 -25.74 -2.82 34.00
C ARG A 137 -27.22 -3.19 34.08
N VAL A 138 -27.88 -3.37 32.93
CA VAL A 138 -29.30 -3.78 32.88
C VAL A 138 -29.48 -5.16 33.53
N LEU A 139 -28.62 -6.12 33.22
CA LEU A 139 -28.65 -7.44 33.86
C LEU A 139 -28.53 -7.36 35.39
N GLN A 140 -27.63 -6.53 35.90
CA GLN A 140 -27.49 -6.32 37.35
C GLN A 140 -28.78 -5.73 37.96
N GLN A 141 -29.40 -4.76 37.29
CA GLN A 141 -30.68 -4.18 37.73
C GLN A 141 -31.80 -5.21 37.74
N VAL A 142 -31.89 -6.06 36.71
CA VAL A 142 -32.88 -7.14 36.63
C VAL A 142 -32.68 -8.14 37.78
N ASN A 143 -31.44 -8.53 38.08
CA ASN A 143 -31.14 -9.42 39.19
C ASN A 143 -31.56 -8.80 40.54
N GLN A 144 -31.24 -7.52 40.77
CA GLN A 144 -31.67 -6.81 41.97
C GLN A 144 -33.20 -6.75 42.10
N LEU A 145 -33.91 -6.50 40.99
CA LEU A 145 -35.37 -6.48 40.98
C LEU A 145 -35.95 -7.86 41.28
N MET A 146 -35.36 -8.92 40.73
CA MET A 146 -35.76 -10.30 40.98
C MET A 146 -35.60 -10.67 42.46
N ASP A 147 -34.51 -10.26 43.10
CA ASP A 147 -34.30 -10.50 44.52
C ASP A 147 -35.32 -9.73 45.38
N ARG A 148 -35.62 -8.48 45.04
CA ARG A 148 -36.69 -7.71 45.70
C ARG A 148 -38.05 -8.37 45.54
N TYR A 149 -38.36 -8.87 44.34
CA TYR A 149 -39.61 -9.57 44.08
C TYR A 149 -39.74 -10.84 44.92
N LYS A 150 -38.67 -11.64 45.04
CA LYS A 150 -38.64 -12.82 45.91
C LYS A 150 -38.94 -12.45 47.37
N THR A 151 -38.26 -11.44 47.89
CA THR A 151 -38.48 -10.95 49.27
C THR A 151 -39.91 -10.46 49.46
N ALA A 152 -40.45 -9.68 48.53
CA ALA A 152 -41.83 -9.19 48.60
C ALA A 152 -42.86 -10.34 48.60
N MET A 153 -42.64 -11.37 47.79
CA MET A 153 -43.50 -12.55 47.74
C MET A 153 -43.44 -13.37 49.04
N GLN A 154 -42.26 -13.49 49.64
CA GLN A 154 -42.09 -14.15 50.94
C GLN A 154 -42.79 -13.38 52.08
N ASN A 155 -42.68 -12.05 52.06
CA ASN A 155 -43.40 -11.20 53.00
C ASN A 155 -44.91 -11.35 52.82
N LEU A 156 -45.40 -11.29 51.58
CA LEU A 156 -46.82 -11.47 51.26
C LEU A 156 -47.33 -12.81 51.81
N LYS A 157 -46.61 -13.91 51.53
CA LYS A 157 -46.96 -15.25 52.04
C LYS A 157 -47.09 -15.25 53.56
N THR A 158 -46.10 -14.69 54.26
CA THR A 158 -46.08 -14.61 55.72
C THR A 158 -47.27 -13.80 56.25
N THR A 159 -47.58 -12.67 55.62
CA THR A 159 -48.74 -11.85 55.99
C THR A 159 -50.06 -12.56 55.74
N THR A 160 -50.20 -13.31 54.63
CA THR A 160 -51.41 -14.09 54.35
C THR A 160 -51.60 -15.20 55.39
N GLU A 161 -50.52 -15.89 55.79
CA GLU A 161 -50.56 -16.89 56.87
C GLU A 161 -50.96 -16.29 58.22
N GLN A 162 -50.43 -15.10 58.55
CA GLN A 162 -50.81 -14.38 59.77
C GLN A 162 -52.27 -13.96 59.76
N LEU A 163 -52.75 -13.46 58.62
CA LEU A 163 -54.16 -13.08 58.44
C LEU A 163 -55.08 -14.29 58.60
N GLY A 164 -54.72 -15.45 58.03
CA GLY A 164 -55.46 -16.70 58.23
C GLY A 164 -55.55 -17.11 59.72
N LYS A 165 -54.45 -16.98 60.47
CA LYS A 165 -54.46 -17.21 61.93
C LYS A 165 -55.34 -16.20 62.67
N ALA A 166 -55.37 -14.94 62.24
CA ALA A 166 -56.23 -13.93 62.84
C ALA A 166 -57.72 -14.25 62.62
N TYR A 167 -58.11 -14.65 61.42
CA TYR A 167 -59.48 -15.11 61.14
C TYR A 167 -59.89 -16.31 61.98
N GLN A 168 -59.00 -17.30 62.15
CA GLN A 168 -59.27 -18.44 63.02
C GLN A 168 -59.52 -18.03 64.48
N LYS A 169 -58.76 -17.04 64.99
CA LYS A 169 -58.97 -16.50 66.34
C LYS A 169 -60.29 -15.76 66.47
N ILE A 170 -60.67 -14.94 65.47
CA ILE A 170 -61.96 -14.25 65.46
C ILE A 170 -63.09 -15.28 65.50
N HIS A 171 -63.04 -16.31 64.66
CA HIS A 171 -64.05 -17.37 64.69
C HIS A 171 -64.09 -18.15 66.01
N ALA A 172 -62.96 -18.35 66.68
CA ALA A 172 -62.95 -18.96 68.01
C ALA A 172 -63.66 -18.07 69.05
N VAL A 173 -63.38 -16.76 69.05
CA VAL A 173 -64.04 -15.80 69.93
C VAL A 173 -65.53 -15.65 69.62
N GLU A 174 -65.92 -15.65 68.35
CA GLU A 174 -67.32 -15.65 67.94
C GLU A 174 -68.05 -16.90 68.46
N ALA A 175 -67.43 -18.08 68.35
CA ALA A 175 -68.00 -19.32 68.87
C ALA A 175 -68.10 -19.34 70.40
N GLU A 176 -67.08 -18.83 71.11
CA GLU A 176 -67.12 -18.66 72.57
C GLU A 176 -68.24 -17.69 72.98
N TYR A 177 -68.37 -16.55 72.29
CA TYR A 177 -69.43 -15.59 72.52
C TYR A 177 -70.83 -16.20 72.28
N ASP A 178 -71.03 -16.90 71.18
CA ASP A 178 -72.31 -17.55 70.88
C ASP A 178 -72.64 -18.63 71.92
N GLN A 179 -71.63 -19.35 72.42
CA GLN A 179 -71.78 -20.29 73.53
C GLN A 179 -72.21 -19.58 74.82
N ASP A 180 -71.49 -18.52 75.23
CA ASP A 180 -71.80 -17.73 76.42
C ASP A 180 -73.23 -17.15 76.36
N MET A 181 -73.63 -16.61 75.20
CA MET A 181 -74.98 -16.08 74.99
C MET A 181 -76.05 -17.16 75.07
N THR A 182 -75.76 -18.36 74.54
CA THR A 182 -76.66 -19.53 74.67
C THR A 182 -76.78 -20.00 76.13
N GLU A 183 -75.68 -19.99 76.88
CA GLU A 183 -75.68 -20.35 78.32
C GLU A 183 -76.49 -19.33 79.14
N ILE A 184 -76.32 -18.03 78.90
CA ILE A 184 -77.13 -16.97 79.52
C ILE A 184 -78.61 -17.15 79.20
N ALA A 185 -78.95 -17.40 77.93
CA ALA A 185 -80.32 -17.59 77.48
C ALA A 185 -81.00 -18.77 78.20
N ARG A 186 -80.31 -19.91 78.32
CA ARG A 186 -80.80 -21.08 79.06
C ARG A 186 -80.93 -20.81 80.55
N ALA A 187 -79.92 -20.18 81.16
CA ALA A 187 -79.97 -19.85 82.58
C ALA A 187 -81.14 -18.92 82.89
N TYR A 188 -81.43 -17.95 82.00
CA TYR A 188 -82.60 -17.08 82.10
C TYR A 188 -83.91 -17.86 81.88
N GLN A 189 -83.93 -18.81 80.94
CA GLN A 189 -85.07 -19.69 80.69
C GLN A 189 -85.52 -20.43 81.97
N ASP A 190 -84.55 -20.90 82.77
CA ASP A 190 -84.78 -21.61 84.03
C ASP A 190 -85.25 -20.71 85.19
N VAL A 191 -85.21 -19.38 85.05
CA VAL A 191 -85.68 -18.42 86.08
C VAL A 191 -87.21 -18.37 86.09
N SER A 192 -87.81 -18.47 87.29
CA SER A 192 -89.26 -18.42 87.45
C SER A 192 -89.86 -17.05 87.11
N PHE A 193 -91.12 -17.04 86.67
CA PHE A 193 -91.82 -15.80 86.26
C PHE A 193 -91.81 -14.71 87.34
N GLU A 194 -91.96 -15.12 88.61
CA GLU A 194 -91.94 -14.22 89.77
C GLU A 194 -90.57 -13.57 89.99
N GLN A 195 -89.49 -14.29 89.71
CA GLN A 195 -88.12 -13.77 89.81
C GLN A 195 -87.77 -12.87 88.62
N ARG A 196 -88.26 -13.20 87.41
CA ARG A 196 -88.10 -12.34 86.23
C ARG A 196 -88.80 -10.99 86.42
N ALA A 197 -89.96 -10.97 87.10
CA ALA A 197 -90.71 -9.74 87.38
C ALA A 197 -90.03 -8.80 88.40
N GLN A 198 -89.03 -9.29 89.15
CA GLN A 198 -88.24 -8.47 90.10
C GLN A 198 -87.00 -7.83 89.45
N LEU A 199 -86.66 -8.20 88.22
CA LEU A 199 -85.52 -7.62 87.52
C LEU A 199 -85.84 -6.19 87.05
N PRO A 200 -84.86 -5.29 87.04
CA PRO A 200 -85.00 -3.98 86.41
C PRO A 200 -85.46 -4.12 84.96
N GLU A 201 -86.44 -3.32 84.54
CA GLU A 201 -87.10 -3.40 83.24
C GLU A 201 -86.10 -3.50 82.07
N GLN A 202 -85.04 -2.67 82.08
CA GLN A 202 -84.01 -2.67 81.04
C GLN A 202 -83.22 -3.98 80.96
N LEU A 203 -82.94 -4.60 82.12
CA LEU A 203 -82.24 -5.88 82.16
C LEU A 203 -83.14 -7.02 81.68
N ARG A 204 -84.42 -6.99 82.05
CA ARG A 204 -85.41 -7.98 81.59
C ARG A 204 -85.56 -7.96 80.07
N GLN A 205 -85.72 -6.78 79.47
CA GLN A 205 -85.86 -6.63 78.01
C GLN A 205 -84.63 -7.14 77.25
N ILE A 206 -83.43 -6.92 77.78
CA ILE A 206 -82.19 -7.44 77.18
C ILE A 206 -82.15 -8.98 77.24
N LEU A 207 -82.48 -9.56 78.39
CA LEU A 207 -82.45 -11.01 78.58
C LEU A 207 -83.55 -11.74 77.79
N GLU A 208 -84.76 -11.18 77.69
CA GLU A 208 -85.83 -11.70 76.82
C GLU A 208 -85.41 -11.70 75.35
N LYS A 209 -84.72 -10.64 74.89
CA LYS A 209 -84.20 -10.59 73.52
C LYS A 209 -83.10 -11.64 73.28
N ILE A 210 -82.20 -11.82 74.24
CA ILE A 210 -81.15 -12.86 74.16
C ILE A 210 -81.78 -14.27 74.16
N GLU A 211 -82.80 -14.50 74.99
CA GLU A 211 -83.56 -15.76 75.02
C GLU A 211 -84.17 -16.04 73.64
N GLN A 212 -84.83 -15.06 73.02
CA GLN A 212 -85.39 -15.17 71.67
C GLN A 212 -84.32 -15.45 70.60
N ASP A 213 -83.28 -14.61 70.56
CA ASP A 213 -82.24 -14.65 69.52
C ASP A 213 -81.41 -15.95 69.55
N TYR A 214 -81.22 -16.57 70.73
CA TYR A 214 -80.31 -17.71 70.93
C TYR A 214 -80.96 -19.05 71.30
N THR A 215 -82.26 -19.09 71.63
CA THR A 215 -83.00 -20.36 71.83
C THR A 215 -84.04 -20.64 70.75
N GLY A 216 -84.37 -19.63 69.92
CA GLY A 216 -85.33 -19.77 68.82
C GLY A 216 -86.78 -20.01 69.28
N ILE A 217 -87.10 -19.75 70.55
CA ILE A 217 -88.46 -19.80 71.07
C ILE A 217 -89.09 -18.43 70.80
N GLU A 218 -89.83 -18.31 69.70
CA GLU A 218 -90.82 -17.24 69.53
C GLU A 218 -91.94 -17.50 70.54
N GLN A 219 -92.18 -16.54 71.46
CA GLN A 219 -93.33 -16.55 72.36
C GLN A 219 -94.59 -16.06 71.63
#